data_AF-E9HSS5-F1
#
_entry.id   AF-E9HSS5-F1
#
_cell.length_a   1.000
_cell.length_b   1.000
_cell.length_c   1.000
_cell.angle_alpha   90.00
_cell.angle_beta   90.00
_cell.angle_gamma   90.00
#
_symmetry.space_group_name_H-M   'P 1'
#
loop_
_entity.id
_entity.type
_entity.pdbx_description
1 polymer ?
#
loop_
_entity_poly.entity_id
_entity_poly.type
_entity_poly.pdbx_seq_one_letter_code
_entity_poly.pdbx_strand_id
1 'polypeptide(L)'
;MLRAAIAHEYRIRMLSSPTTHETISVLFRGFKNAHPHERQARLPITEEILTKMCAQLYQPIHGRDGLLASVVLWRTIWRICLEYHTLGRFSDIVKLKRQDVIYESSPSPHLKIIFKGGKNDQYSEGSERVVAAHPDSQSCPVKLTINYFQFLGPSYVGYLVPSCTPQNKPNPEPYPTVELSVI
;
A
#
# COMPACT_ATOMS: atom_id res chain seq x y z
N MET A 1 3.00 15.54 -20.03
CA MET A 1 3.28 14.73 -21.24
C MET A 1 4.56 15.20 -21.98
N LEU A 2 4.76 16.50 -22.21
CA LEU A 2 5.92 17.06 -22.93
C LEU A 2 7.30 16.61 -22.43
N ARG A 3 7.56 16.66 -21.11
CA ARG A 3 8.84 16.20 -20.52
C ARG A 3 9.15 14.73 -20.86
N ALA A 4 8.14 13.87 -20.82
CA ALA A 4 8.30 12.44 -21.08
C ALA A 4 8.57 12.17 -22.57
N ALA A 5 7.92 12.91 -23.47
CA ALA A 5 8.17 12.83 -24.91
C ALA A 5 9.61 13.24 -25.26
N ILE A 6 10.11 14.34 -24.70
CA ILE A 6 11.50 14.79 -24.91
C ILE A 6 12.48 13.78 -24.32
N ALA A 7 12.22 13.23 -23.13
CA ALA A 7 13.06 12.18 -22.56
C ALA A 7 13.08 10.92 -23.43
N HIS A 8 11.94 10.54 -24.00
CA HIS A 8 11.82 9.38 -24.86
C HIS A 8 12.59 9.54 -26.17
N GLU A 9 12.48 10.70 -26.83
CA GLU A 9 13.19 11.01 -28.08
C GLU A 9 14.71 10.94 -27.91
N TYR A 10 15.23 11.53 -26.82
CA TYR A 10 16.67 11.49 -26.53
C TYR A 10 17.15 10.08 -26.19
N ARG A 11 16.32 9.29 -25.50
CA ARG A 11 16.61 7.88 -25.21
C ARG A 11 16.68 7.04 -26.49
N ILE A 12 15.79 7.26 -27.47
CA ILE A 12 15.86 6.57 -28.78
C ILE A 12 17.19 6.86 -29.47
N ARG A 13 17.69 8.10 -29.33
CA ARG A 13 18.95 8.55 -29.92
C ARG A 13 20.19 8.23 -29.06
N MET A 14 20.02 7.47 -27.97
CA MET A 14 21.08 7.16 -27.00
C MET A 14 21.80 8.40 -26.42
N LEU A 15 21.08 9.53 -26.34
CA LEU A 15 21.57 10.78 -25.75
C LEU A 15 21.03 10.99 -24.34
N SER A 16 21.80 11.70 -23.51
CA SER A 16 21.34 12.15 -22.20
C SER A 16 20.18 13.14 -22.35
N SER A 17 19.07 12.88 -21.66
CA SER A 17 17.91 13.75 -21.76
C SER A 17 18.17 15.12 -21.11
N PRO A 18 17.92 16.23 -21.82
CA PRO A 18 18.07 17.58 -21.27
C PRO A 18 17.05 17.86 -20.17
N THR A 19 15.99 17.05 -20.07
CA THR A 19 14.96 17.15 -19.03
C THR A 19 15.45 16.78 -17.62
N THR A 20 16.69 16.33 -17.49
CA THR A 20 17.38 16.09 -16.21
C THR A 20 18.09 17.33 -15.67
N HIS A 21 18.36 18.33 -16.52
CA HIS A 21 19.01 19.57 -16.10
C HIS A 21 18.07 20.41 -15.23
N GLU A 22 18.62 21.02 -14.17
CA GLU A 22 17.88 21.81 -13.17
C GLU A 22 17.07 22.93 -13.83
N THR A 23 17.71 23.76 -14.66
CA THR A 23 17.09 24.90 -15.36
C THR A 23 15.90 24.48 -16.22
N ILE A 24 16.03 23.38 -16.94
CA ILE A 24 14.98 22.85 -17.81
C ILE A 24 13.83 22.28 -16.96
N SER A 25 14.16 21.66 -15.83
CA SER A 25 13.15 21.19 -14.86
C SER A 25 12.35 22.34 -14.25
N VAL A 26 12.99 23.47 -13.94
CA VAL A 26 12.31 24.70 -13.49
C VAL A 26 11.38 25.25 -14.56
N LEU A 27 11.83 25.27 -15.82
CA LEU A 27 11.02 25.75 -16.95
C LEU A 27 9.77 24.89 -17.17
N PHE A 28 9.89 23.56 -17.11
CA PHE A 28 8.71 22.67 -17.14
C PHE A 28 7.77 22.88 -15.95
N ARG A 29 8.31 23.19 -14.76
CA ARG A 29 7.49 23.51 -13.58
C ARG A 29 6.73 24.81 -13.78
N GLY A 30 7.38 25.85 -14.30
CA GLY A 30 6.75 27.13 -14.66
C GLY A 30 5.64 26.94 -15.68
N PHE A 31 5.90 26.20 -16.77
CA PHE A 31 4.91 25.89 -17.79
C PHE A 31 3.69 25.15 -17.22
N LYS A 32 3.93 24.16 -16.36
CA LYS A 32 2.87 23.40 -15.67
C LYS A 32 2.03 24.29 -14.74
N ASN A 33 2.65 25.25 -14.08
CA ASN A 33 1.94 26.20 -13.21
C ASN A 33 1.10 27.20 -14.01
N ALA A 34 1.58 27.62 -15.20
CA ALA A 34 0.84 28.48 -16.11
C ALA A 34 -0.34 27.77 -16.80
N HIS A 35 -0.25 26.46 -16.99
CA HIS A 35 -1.30 25.62 -17.60
C HIS A 35 -1.79 24.55 -16.62
N PRO A 36 -2.44 24.96 -15.51
CA PRO A 36 -2.95 24.03 -14.53
C PRO A 36 -3.96 23.11 -15.21
N HIS A 37 -3.68 21.82 -15.23
CA HIS A 37 -4.68 20.84 -15.63
C HIS A 37 -5.71 20.74 -14.52
N GLU A 38 -6.99 20.76 -14.88
CA GLU A 38 -8.06 20.40 -13.94
C GLU A 38 -7.73 19.03 -13.36
N ARG A 39 -7.55 19.00 -12.05
CA ARG A 39 -7.37 17.72 -11.35
C ARG A 39 -8.74 17.06 -11.34
N GLN A 40 -8.91 16.04 -12.17
CA GLN A 40 -10.04 15.14 -12.01
C GLN A 40 -10.00 14.58 -10.60
N ALA A 41 -11.03 14.90 -9.81
CA ALA A 41 -11.20 14.31 -8.50
C ALA A 41 -11.28 12.80 -8.70
N ARG A 42 -10.43 12.05 -7.98
CA ARG A 42 -10.56 10.59 -7.98
C ARG A 42 -11.91 10.25 -7.37
N LEU A 43 -12.68 9.41 -8.04
CA LEU A 43 -13.89 8.85 -7.45
C LEU A 43 -13.50 8.14 -6.15
N PRO A 44 -14.25 8.35 -5.06
CA PRO A 44 -13.95 7.72 -3.79
C PRO A 44 -14.07 6.21 -3.92
N ILE A 45 -13.21 5.48 -3.20
CA ILE A 45 -13.37 4.05 -3.04
C ILE A 45 -14.62 3.83 -2.19
N THR A 46 -15.55 3.02 -2.70
CA THR A 46 -16.76 2.63 -1.97
C THR A 46 -16.56 1.27 -1.32
N GLU A 47 -17.40 0.97 -0.33
CA GLU A 47 -17.41 -0.34 0.32
C GLU A 47 -17.66 -1.48 -0.68
N GLU A 48 -18.53 -1.25 -1.66
CA GLU A 48 -18.82 -2.22 -2.72
C GLU A 48 -17.58 -2.54 -3.57
N ILE A 49 -16.84 -1.50 -3.96
CA ILE A 49 -15.58 -1.66 -4.72
C ILE A 49 -14.55 -2.40 -3.87
N LEU A 50 -14.41 -2.02 -2.59
CA LEU A 50 -13.47 -2.67 -1.67
C LEU A 50 -13.80 -4.15 -1.48
N THR A 51 -15.07 -4.48 -1.29
CA THR A 51 -15.55 -5.86 -1.13
C THR A 51 -15.28 -6.69 -2.38
N LYS A 52 -15.57 -6.15 -3.57
CA LYS A 52 -15.24 -6.79 -4.85
C LYS A 52 -13.73 -7.02 -5.01
N MET A 53 -12.89 -6.06 -4.62
CA MET A 53 -11.43 -6.21 -4.65
C MET A 53 -10.96 -7.31 -3.69
N CYS A 54 -11.41 -7.30 -2.44
CA CYS A 54 -11.06 -8.32 -1.45
C CYS A 54 -11.50 -9.72 -1.90
N ALA A 55 -12.68 -9.85 -2.52
CA ALA A 55 -13.14 -11.13 -3.07
C ALA A 55 -12.17 -11.72 -4.11
N GLN A 56 -11.48 -10.88 -4.90
CA GLN A 56 -10.48 -11.35 -5.88
C GLN A 56 -9.28 -12.04 -5.22
N LEU A 57 -8.89 -11.68 -4.00
CA LEU A 57 -7.80 -12.36 -3.29
C LEU A 57 -8.14 -13.80 -2.93
N TYR A 58 -9.42 -14.09 -2.69
CA TYR A 58 -9.88 -15.38 -2.17
C TYR A 58 -10.46 -16.27 -3.27
N GLN A 59 -10.28 -15.92 -4.55
CA GLN A 59 -10.73 -16.76 -5.66
C GLN A 59 -9.80 -17.96 -5.90
N PRO A 60 -10.34 -19.14 -6.25
CA PRO A 60 -9.54 -20.34 -6.53
C PRO A 60 -8.52 -20.16 -7.67
N ILE A 61 -8.81 -19.29 -8.64
CA ILE A 61 -7.95 -18.99 -9.79
C ILE A 61 -6.69 -18.22 -9.34
N HIS A 62 -6.81 -17.47 -8.25
CA HIS A 62 -5.72 -16.80 -7.54
C HIS A 62 -5.23 -17.60 -6.32
N GLY A 63 -5.63 -18.88 -6.25
CA GLY A 63 -5.15 -19.94 -5.37
C GLY A 63 -6.06 -20.39 -4.24
N ARG A 64 -5.91 -21.67 -3.86
CA ARG A 64 -6.41 -22.19 -2.58
C ARG A 64 -5.77 -21.39 -1.43
N ASP A 65 -6.60 -20.91 -0.51
CA ASP A 65 -6.19 -20.33 0.78
C ASP A 65 -5.21 -19.14 0.70
N GLY A 66 -5.34 -18.28 -0.31
CA GLY A 66 -4.67 -16.96 -0.35
C GLY A 66 -3.19 -16.95 -0.72
N LEU A 67 -2.57 -18.11 -1.02
CA LEU A 67 -1.12 -18.22 -1.24
C LEU A 67 -0.66 -18.13 -2.72
N LEU A 68 -1.56 -18.05 -3.71
CA LEU A 68 -1.17 -17.83 -5.14
C LEU A 68 -1.39 -16.38 -5.63
N ALA A 69 -1.91 -15.49 -4.80
CA ALA A 69 -1.97 -14.07 -5.12
C ALA A 69 -0.57 -13.44 -5.06
N SER A 70 -0.19 -12.70 -6.10
CA SER A 70 1.11 -12.02 -6.12
C SER A 70 1.24 -11.01 -4.96
N VAL A 71 2.47 -10.75 -4.51
CA VAL A 71 2.78 -9.69 -3.52
C VAL A 71 2.18 -8.34 -3.95
N VAL A 72 2.12 -8.10 -5.28
CA VAL A 72 1.56 -6.88 -5.85
C VAL A 72 0.06 -6.78 -5.58
N LEU A 73 -0.67 -7.87 -5.73
CA LEU A 73 -2.11 -7.90 -5.49
C LEU A 73 -2.39 -7.71 -3.99
N TRP A 74 -1.71 -8.48 -3.14
CA TRP A 74 -1.79 -8.39 -1.68
C TRP A 74 -1.53 -6.98 -1.16
N ARG A 75 -0.37 -6.39 -1.48
CA ARG A 75 -0.02 -5.04 -1.02
C ARG A 75 -0.98 -3.97 -1.54
N THR A 76 -1.55 -4.18 -2.73
CA THR A 76 -2.43 -3.18 -3.35
C THR A 76 -3.79 -3.17 -2.66
N ILE A 77 -4.37 -4.34 -2.44
CA ILE A 77 -5.67 -4.47 -1.78
C ILE A 77 -5.55 -4.11 -0.30
N TRP A 78 -4.49 -4.57 0.38
CA TRP A 78 -4.22 -4.18 1.76
C TRP A 78 -4.09 -2.66 1.92
N ARG A 79 -3.30 -2.01 1.04
CA ARG A 79 -3.16 -0.54 1.04
C ARG A 79 -4.50 0.16 0.85
N ILE A 80 -5.28 -0.25 -0.16
CA ILE A 80 -6.58 0.34 -0.47
C ILE A 80 -7.56 0.19 0.71
N CYS A 81 -7.57 -0.99 1.33
CA CYS A 81 -8.37 -1.27 2.52
C CYS A 81 -8.01 -0.33 3.67
N LEU A 82 -6.71 -0.15 3.96
CA LEU A 82 -6.28 0.81 4.98
C LEU A 82 -6.60 2.26 4.62
N GLU A 83 -6.40 2.69 3.37
CA GLU A 83 -6.78 4.03 2.90
C GLU A 83 -8.27 4.30 3.18
N TYR A 84 -9.13 3.32 2.89
CA TYR A 84 -10.57 3.40 3.11
C TYR A 84 -10.93 3.50 4.60
N HIS A 85 -10.42 2.59 5.45
CA HIS A 85 -10.82 2.54 6.86
C HIS A 85 -10.14 3.57 7.76
N THR A 86 -8.92 3.99 7.44
CA THR A 86 -8.17 4.97 8.26
C THR A 86 -8.34 6.41 7.77
N LEU A 87 -8.88 6.60 6.55
CA LEU A 87 -8.81 7.86 5.80
C LEU A 87 -7.36 8.39 5.68
N GLY A 88 -6.39 7.47 5.76
CA GLY A 88 -4.97 7.74 5.73
C GLY A 88 -4.51 8.14 4.33
N ARG A 89 -3.51 9.01 4.27
CA ARG A 89 -2.90 9.38 2.99
C ARG A 89 -2.02 8.23 2.51
N PHE A 90 -1.97 8.06 1.19
CA PHE A 90 -1.04 7.15 0.54
C PHE A 90 0.40 7.31 1.06
N SER A 91 0.89 8.55 1.20
CA SER A 91 2.26 8.86 1.66
C SER A 91 2.58 8.34 3.05
N ASP A 92 1.55 8.14 3.88
CA ASP A 92 1.70 7.76 5.28
C ASP A 92 1.60 6.23 5.36
N ILE A 93 0.66 5.63 4.62
CA ILE A 93 0.48 4.17 4.56
C ILE A 93 1.70 3.45 3.95
N VAL A 94 2.31 4.00 2.90
CA VAL A 94 3.50 3.35 2.28
C VAL A 94 4.73 3.32 3.18
N LYS A 95 4.76 4.12 4.25
CA LYS A 95 5.86 4.15 5.21
C LYS A 95 5.66 3.19 6.38
N LEU A 96 4.48 2.58 6.50
CA LEU A 96 4.17 1.65 7.58
C LEU A 96 5.07 0.43 7.50
N LYS A 97 5.60 0.03 8.66
CA LYS A 97 6.25 -1.25 8.89
C LYS A 97 5.37 -2.11 9.81
N ARG A 98 5.68 -3.40 9.95
CA ARG A 98 4.92 -4.32 10.82
C ARG A 98 4.79 -3.81 12.26
N GLN A 99 5.85 -3.22 12.82
CA GLN A 99 5.86 -2.63 14.17
C GLN A 99 4.88 -1.45 14.35
N ASP A 100 4.44 -0.82 13.26
CA ASP A 100 3.54 0.32 13.30
C ASP A 100 2.05 -0.11 13.24
N VAL A 101 1.78 -1.42 13.14
CA VAL A 101 0.44 -2.00 13.05
C VAL A 101 0.32 -3.08 14.12
N ILE A 102 -0.40 -2.76 15.20
CA ILE A 102 -0.54 -3.60 16.38
C ILE A 102 -1.95 -4.20 16.36
N TYR A 103 -2.05 -5.51 16.56
CA TYR A 103 -3.32 -6.18 16.76
C TYR A 103 -3.63 -6.27 18.26
N GLU A 104 -4.84 -5.88 18.64
CA GLU A 104 -5.35 -5.97 20.01
C GLU A 104 -6.65 -6.76 20.02
N SER A 105 -6.76 -7.71 20.95
CA SER A 105 -7.93 -8.60 21.06
C SER A 105 -9.00 -8.09 22.03
N SER A 106 -8.65 -7.17 22.93
CA SER A 106 -9.51 -6.61 23.97
C SER A 106 -9.53 -5.07 23.86
N PRO A 107 -10.68 -4.39 24.08
CA PRO A 107 -12.00 -4.94 24.44
C PRO A 107 -12.73 -5.65 23.29
N SER A 108 -12.31 -5.43 22.05
CA SER A 108 -12.75 -6.15 20.86
C SER A 108 -11.59 -6.25 19.87
N PRO A 109 -11.57 -7.22 18.95
CA PRO A 109 -10.52 -7.34 17.96
C PRO A 109 -10.39 -6.08 17.10
N HIS A 110 -9.23 -5.42 17.16
CA HIS A 110 -8.95 -4.21 16.39
C HIS A 110 -7.48 -4.10 16.01
N LEU A 111 -7.20 -3.23 15.04
CA LEU A 111 -5.86 -2.80 14.69
C LEU A 111 -5.64 -1.38 15.20
N LYS A 112 -4.51 -1.18 15.86
CA LYS A 112 -3.96 0.12 16.21
C LYS A 112 -2.81 0.43 15.25
N ILE A 113 -2.97 1.48 14.45
CA ILE A 113 -2.04 1.87 13.40
C ILE A 113 -1.40 3.20 13.79
N ILE A 114 -0.06 3.23 13.81
CA ILE A 114 0.73 4.39 14.22
C ILE A 114 1.36 5.02 12.96
N PHE A 115 0.81 6.13 12.51
CA PHE A 115 1.37 6.90 11.40
C PHE A 115 2.42 7.88 11.91
N LYS A 116 3.69 7.67 11.55
CA LYS A 116 4.81 8.54 11.96
C LYS A 116 5.14 9.58 10.90
N GLY A 117 5.36 10.84 11.31
CA GLY A 117 5.95 11.86 10.43
C GLY A 117 5.02 12.30 9.29
N GLY A 118 3.74 12.51 9.63
CA GLY A 118 2.79 13.14 8.72
C GLY A 118 3.21 14.57 8.36
N LYS A 119 2.73 15.11 7.24
CA LYS A 119 3.08 16.48 6.79
C LYS A 119 2.84 17.56 7.87
N ASN A 120 1.88 17.32 8.77
CA ASN A 120 1.49 18.25 9.83
C ASN A 120 2.02 17.84 11.21
N ASP A 121 2.78 16.74 11.28
CA ASP A 121 3.35 16.20 12.50
C ASP A 121 4.70 16.89 12.78
N GLN A 122 4.61 18.17 13.16
CA GLN A 122 5.80 19.00 13.42
C GLN A 122 6.62 18.48 14.61
N TYR A 123 5.98 17.77 15.53
CA TYR A 123 6.59 17.26 16.77
C TYR A 123 6.94 15.76 16.70
N SER A 124 6.72 15.11 15.55
CA SER A 124 6.97 13.68 15.36
C SER A 124 6.25 12.78 16.37
N GLU A 125 5.13 13.24 16.92
CA GLU A 125 4.30 12.49 17.88
C GLU A 125 3.60 11.32 17.20
N GLY A 126 3.41 11.42 15.88
CA GLY A 126 2.63 10.48 15.10
C GLY A 126 1.13 10.66 15.32
N SER A 127 0.34 9.99 14.48
CA SER A 127 -1.11 9.93 14.66
C SER A 127 -1.56 8.48 14.75
N GLU A 128 -2.38 8.20 15.75
CA GLU A 128 -2.98 6.89 15.97
C GLU A 128 -4.30 6.78 15.23
N ARG A 129 -4.52 5.63 14.58
CA ARG A 129 -5.80 5.25 14.00
C ARG A 129 -6.18 3.86 14.47
N VAL A 130 -7.41 3.74 14.96
CA VAL A 130 -7.98 2.45 15.37
C VAL A 130 -8.96 1.97 14.31
N VAL A 131 -8.81 0.71 13.91
CA VAL A 131 -9.70 0.06 12.95
C VAL A 131 -10.25 -1.21 13.57
N ALA A 132 -11.56 -1.24 13.82
CA ALA A 132 -12.23 -2.38 14.41
C ALA A 132 -12.42 -3.53 13.40
N ALA A 133 -12.45 -4.76 13.90
CA ALA A 133 -12.83 -5.91 13.10
C ALA A 133 -14.34 -5.88 12.80
N HIS A 134 -14.69 -6.34 11.60
CA HIS A 134 -16.05 -6.73 11.26
C HIS A 134 -16.02 -8.18 10.76
N PRO A 135 -16.19 -9.18 11.66
CA PRO A 135 -15.90 -10.59 11.36
C PRO A 135 -16.63 -11.15 10.13
N ASP A 136 -17.86 -10.72 9.92
CA ASP A 136 -18.73 -11.21 8.83
C ASP A 136 -18.43 -10.55 7.48
N SER A 137 -17.62 -9.48 7.48
CA SER A 137 -17.27 -8.77 6.25
C SER A 137 -16.09 -9.41 5.53
N GLN A 138 -16.26 -9.66 4.23
CA GLN A 138 -15.15 -10.06 3.35
C GLN A 138 -14.08 -8.97 3.19
N SER A 139 -14.45 -7.71 3.44
CA SER A 139 -13.54 -6.55 3.42
C SER A 139 -13.03 -6.18 4.81
N CYS A 140 -13.15 -7.07 5.81
CA CYS A 140 -12.66 -6.85 7.15
C CYS A 140 -11.16 -6.50 7.18
N PRO A 141 -10.77 -5.27 7.58
CA PRO A 141 -9.39 -4.81 7.53
C PRO A 141 -8.47 -5.58 8.49
N VAL A 142 -9.02 -6.02 9.63
CA VAL A 142 -8.29 -6.81 10.63
C VAL A 142 -7.93 -8.18 10.05
N LYS A 143 -8.92 -8.90 9.52
CA LYS A 143 -8.72 -10.20 8.87
C LYS A 143 -7.76 -10.11 7.69
N LEU A 144 -7.93 -9.10 6.83
CA LEU A 144 -7.06 -8.87 5.68
C LEU A 144 -5.60 -8.63 6.10
N THR A 145 -5.38 -7.83 7.16
CA THR A 145 -4.03 -7.53 7.65
C THR A 145 -3.35 -8.75 8.24
N ILE A 146 -4.06 -9.56 9.02
CA ILE A 146 -3.52 -10.81 9.58
C ILE A 146 -3.11 -11.75 8.44
N ASN A 147 -3.98 -11.97 7.46
CA ASN A 147 -3.69 -12.82 6.30
C ASN A 147 -2.50 -12.27 5.49
N TYR A 148 -2.42 -10.95 5.30
CA TYR A 148 -1.30 -10.33 4.60
C TYR A 148 0.02 -10.51 5.35
N PHE A 149 0.01 -10.41 6.68
CA PHE A 149 1.20 -10.63 7.49
C PHE A 149 1.65 -12.09 7.45
N GLN A 150 0.70 -13.03 7.45
CA GLN A 150 1.00 -14.44 7.24
C GLN A 150 1.64 -14.68 5.87
N PHE A 151 1.08 -14.08 4.82
CA PHE A 151 1.64 -14.14 3.46
C PHE A 151 3.07 -13.58 3.37
N LEU A 152 3.36 -12.46 4.03
CA LEU A 152 4.71 -11.90 4.07
C LEU A 152 5.69 -12.79 4.87
N GLY A 153 5.18 -13.58 5.82
CA GLY A 153 5.96 -14.40 6.72
C GLY A 153 6.52 -13.63 7.92
N PRO A 154 6.95 -14.35 8.98
CA PRO A 154 7.42 -13.73 10.23
C PRO A 154 8.75 -12.98 10.08
N SER A 155 9.61 -13.41 9.15
CA SER A 155 10.94 -12.85 8.91
C SER A 155 10.96 -11.63 7.98
N TYR A 156 9.80 -11.21 7.45
CA TYR A 156 9.75 -10.05 6.56
C TYR A 156 10.10 -8.75 7.30
N VAL A 157 11.19 -8.11 6.86
CA VAL A 157 11.64 -6.81 7.35
C VAL A 157 11.56 -5.82 6.20
N GLY A 158 10.62 -4.88 6.30
CA GLY A 158 10.43 -3.87 5.26
C GLY A 158 9.15 -3.07 5.44
N TYR A 159 8.88 -2.22 4.45
CA TYR A 159 7.60 -1.52 4.35
C TYR A 159 6.49 -2.51 4.00
N LEU A 160 5.29 -2.30 4.54
CA LEU A 160 4.10 -3.11 4.26
C LEU A 160 3.53 -2.85 2.84
N VAL A 161 4.06 -1.86 2.13
CA VAL A 161 3.83 -1.67 0.71
C VAL A 161 5.20 -1.71 -0.01
N PRO A 162 5.83 -2.88 -0.15
CA PRO A 162 7.14 -2.98 -0.78
C PRO A 162 7.07 -2.50 -2.22
N SER A 163 8.15 -1.92 -2.76
CA SER A 163 8.26 -1.66 -4.21
C SER A 163 8.48 -2.97 -4.97
N CYS A 164 8.03 -3.10 -6.21
CA CYS A 164 8.36 -4.29 -7.03
C CYS A 164 9.83 -4.23 -7.46
N THR A 165 10.74 -4.70 -6.62
CA THR A 165 12.11 -5.02 -7.05
C THR A 165 12.19 -6.53 -7.33
N PRO A 166 13.10 -6.99 -8.22
CA PRO A 166 13.26 -8.41 -8.56
C PRO A 166 13.52 -9.36 -7.37
N GLN A 167 13.85 -8.80 -6.20
CA GLN A 167 14.21 -9.52 -4.98
C GLN A 167 13.01 -9.91 -4.09
N ASN A 168 11.82 -9.37 -4.35
CA ASN A 168 10.63 -9.66 -3.55
C ASN A 168 9.95 -10.96 -4.00
N LYS A 169 10.57 -12.10 -3.65
CA LYS A 169 9.90 -13.41 -3.75
C LYS A 169 9.15 -13.67 -2.44
N PRO A 170 7.82 -13.86 -2.45
CA PRO A 170 7.12 -14.37 -1.28
C PRO A 170 7.64 -15.78 -0.95
N ASN A 171 7.65 -16.13 0.34
CA ASN A 171 8.18 -17.40 0.82
C ASN A 171 7.31 -18.56 0.25
N PRO A 172 7.87 -19.55 -0.47
CA PRO A 172 7.10 -20.60 -1.11
C PRO A 172 6.74 -21.77 -0.16
N GLU A 173 7.14 -21.75 1.10
CA GLU A 173 6.96 -22.91 1.98
C GLU A 173 5.61 -22.90 2.73
N PRO A 174 4.84 -24.00 2.68
CA PRO A 174 3.72 -24.19 3.58
C PRO A 174 4.25 -24.39 5.01
N TYR A 175 3.93 -23.47 5.91
CA TYR A 175 4.22 -23.68 7.32
C TYR A 175 3.31 -24.76 7.89
N PRO A 176 3.83 -25.68 8.71
CA PRO A 176 3.01 -26.65 9.43
C PRO A 176 2.07 -25.90 10.39
N THR A 177 0.85 -26.41 10.52
CA THR A 177 -0.18 -25.92 11.43
C THR A 177 0.36 -25.96 12.86
N VAL A 178 0.81 -24.82 13.38
CA VAL A 178 1.15 -24.67 14.79
C VAL A 178 -0.10 -24.15 15.49
N GLU A 179 -0.65 -24.97 16.38
CA GLU A 179 -1.73 -24.59 17.27
C GLU A 179 -1.38 -23.29 18.00
N LEU A 180 -2.32 -22.34 17.95
CA LEU A 180 -2.28 -21.09 18.70
C LEU A 180 -2.26 -21.41 20.19
N SER A 181 -1.06 -21.59 20.74
CA SER A 181 -0.82 -21.51 22.17
C SER A 181 0.39 -20.61 22.41
N VAL A 182 0.16 -19.66 23.30
CA VAL A 182 1.11 -18.71 23.87
C VAL A 182 1.33 -17.44 23.03
N ILE A 183 0.76 -16.37 23.60
CA ILE A 183 0.63 -14.99 23.15
C ILE A 183 1.95 -14.25 23.27
#